data_AF-A0A349XYQ8-F1
#
_entry.id   AF-A0A349XYQ8-F1
#
_cell.length_a   1.000
_cell.length_b   1.000
_cell.length_c   1.000
_cell.angle_alpha   90.00
_cell.angle_beta   90.00
_cell.angle_gamma   90.00
#
_symmetry.space_group_name_H-M   'P 1'
#
loop_
_entity.id
_entity.type
_entity.pdbx_description
1 polymer ?
#
loop_
_entity_poly.entity_id
_entity_poly.type
_entity_poly.pdbx_seq_one_letter_code
_entity_poly.pdbx_strand_id
1 'polypeptide(L)'
;MDWVTGEYELFEVTEPAVQTLPFVYNSPHSGRCYPISFLESARLDSHDIRRSEDHFVDELFGAAPEIGAPLLKANFPRAYLDVNREP
;
A
#
# COMPACT_ATOMS: atom_id res chain seq x y z
N MET A 1 -0.92 -3.69 -18.55
CA MET A 1 -1.20 -2.75 -17.45
C MET A 1 -1.41 -3.65 -16.27
N ASP A 2 -0.40 -3.75 -15.42
CA ASP A 2 -0.25 -4.89 -14.52
C ASP A 2 -1.00 -4.59 -13.24
N TRP A 3 -2.32 -4.57 -13.37
CA TRP A 3 -3.19 -4.62 -12.22
C TRP A 3 -2.97 -5.96 -11.54
N VAL A 4 -2.64 -5.95 -10.26
CA VAL A 4 -2.83 -7.15 -9.44
C VAL A 4 -4.33 -7.24 -9.19
N THR A 5 -5.03 -7.89 -10.13
CA THR A 5 -6.44 -8.25 -10.00
C THR A 5 -6.53 -9.66 -9.43
N GLY A 6 -7.17 -9.84 -8.28
CA GLY A 6 -7.33 -11.16 -7.66
C GLY A 6 -7.50 -11.10 -6.15
N GLU A 7 -7.38 -12.24 -5.48
CA GLU A 7 -7.23 -12.27 -4.02
C GLU A 7 -5.85 -11.75 -3.64
N TYR A 8 -5.81 -10.83 -2.68
CA TYR A 8 -4.59 -10.28 -2.10
C TYR A 8 -4.83 -10.03 -0.61
N GLU A 9 -3.78 -10.15 0.19
CA GLU A 9 -3.83 -9.73 1.58
C GLU A 9 -4.01 -8.21 1.64
N LEU A 10 -4.92 -7.72 2.47
CA LEU A 10 -5.20 -6.27 2.57
C LEU A 10 -3.96 -5.47 3.01
N PHE A 11 -3.16 -6.09 3.87
CA PHE A 11 -1.95 -5.52 4.43
C PHE A 11 -0.81 -6.53 4.35
N GLU A 12 0.40 -6.02 4.30
CA GLU A 12 1.63 -6.80 4.44
C GLU A 12 2.48 -6.16 5.53
N VAL A 13 3.07 -6.99 6.39
CA VAL A 13 4.07 -6.57 7.38
C VAL A 13 5.38 -7.27 7.05
N THR A 14 6.40 -6.48 6.74
CA THR A 14 7.78 -6.96 6.64
C THR A 14 8.46 -6.73 7.98
N GLU A 15 8.74 -7.81 8.69
CA GLU A 15 9.38 -7.76 10.01
C GLU A 15 10.91 -7.81 9.90
N PRO A 16 11.65 -7.08 10.78
CA PRO A 16 13.08 -7.30 10.93
C PRO A 16 13.34 -8.66 11.59
N ALA A 17 14.52 -9.24 11.39
CA ALA A 17 14.91 -10.47 12.11
C ALA A 17 14.87 -10.30 13.64
N VAL A 18 15.22 -9.10 14.13
CA VAL A 18 15.04 -8.63 15.50
C VAL A 18 14.72 -7.14 15.46
N GLN A 19 13.67 -6.70 16.16
CA GLN A 19 13.37 -5.28 16.26
C GLN A 19 14.33 -4.59 17.24
N THR A 20 15.26 -3.80 16.71
CA THR A 20 16.29 -3.10 17.49
C THR A 20 16.07 -1.59 17.55
N LEU A 21 15.19 -1.05 16.69
CA LEU A 21 14.82 0.36 16.67
C LEU A 21 13.41 0.59 17.25
N PRO A 22 13.18 1.70 17.96
CA PRO A 22 11.87 2.06 18.52
C PRO A 22 10.97 2.72 17.47
N PHE A 23 10.98 2.21 16.24
CA PHE A 23 10.21 2.73 15.12
C PHE A 23 9.36 1.63 14.48
N VAL A 24 8.21 2.03 13.95
CA VAL A 24 7.39 1.24 13.03
C VAL A 24 7.10 2.15 11.83
N TYR A 25 7.47 1.71 10.64
CA TYR A 25 7.16 2.43 9.40
C TYR A 25 5.81 1.95 8.86
N ASN A 26 5.04 2.87 8.29
CA ASN A 26 3.75 2.58 7.68
C ASN A 26 3.65 3.29 6.33
N SER A 27 3.40 2.53 5.26
CA SER A 27 3.07 3.04 3.92
C SER A 27 1.60 2.75 3.58
N PRO A 28 0.67 3.63 4.00
CA PRO A 28 -0.77 3.41 3.82
C PRO A 28 -1.25 3.59 2.38
N HIS A 29 -0.46 4.22 1.50
CA HIS A 29 -0.90 4.69 0.19
C HIS A 29 -0.08 4.12 -1.00
N SER A 30 0.80 3.14 -0.73
CA SER A 30 1.56 2.43 -1.77
C SER A 30 0.76 1.38 -2.55
N GLY A 31 -0.44 1.03 -2.07
CA GLY A 31 -1.22 -0.08 -2.61
C GLY A 31 -1.65 0.09 -4.06
N ARG A 32 -1.52 -1.00 -4.83
CA ARG A 32 -1.80 -1.07 -6.28
C ARG A 32 -2.70 -2.24 -6.67
N CYS A 33 -3.27 -2.93 -5.70
CA CYS A 33 -4.24 -3.99 -5.92
C CYS A 33 -5.63 -3.36 -5.99
N TYR A 34 -6.15 -3.21 -7.21
CA TYR A 34 -7.46 -2.62 -7.45
C TYR A 34 -8.49 -3.75 -7.62
N PRO A 35 -9.51 -3.85 -6.75
CA PRO A 35 -10.63 -4.76 -6.98
C PRO A 35 -11.30 -4.48 -8.33
N ILE A 36 -11.61 -5.52 -9.11
CA ILE A 36 -12.25 -5.35 -10.42
C ILE A 36 -13.59 -4.60 -10.30
N SER A 37 -14.41 -4.96 -9.30
CA SER A 37 -15.68 -4.29 -9.04
C SER A 37 -15.53 -2.80 -8.70
N PHE A 38 -14.41 -2.42 -8.07
CA PHE A 38 -14.09 -1.01 -7.81
C PHE A 38 -13.72 -0.29 -9.11
N LEU A 39 -12.89 -0.89 -9.97
CA LEU A 39 -12.55 -0.32 -11.27
C LEU A 39 -13.79 -0.16 -12.18
N GLU A 40 -14.68 -1.13 -12.19
CA GLU A 40 -15.92 -1.09 -12.99
C GLU A 40 -16.91 -0.01 -12.51
N SER A 41 -16.88 0.31 -11.22
CA SER A 41 -17.72 1.39 -10.64
C SER A 41 -17.05 2.76 -10.67
N ALA A 42 -15.73 2.81 -10.82
CA ALA A 42 -14.98 4.05 -10.91
C ALA A 42 -15.32 4.79 -12.20
N ARG A 43 -15.61 6.09 -12.09
CA ARG A 43 -15.81 7.01 -13.24
C ARG A 43 -14.50 7.65 -13.72
N LEU A 44 -13.37 7.02 -13.42
CA LEU A 44 -12.04 7.48 -13.75
C LEU A 44 -11.39 6.45 -14.67
N ASP A 45 -10.59 6.92 -15.61
CA ASP A 45 -9.76 6.01 -16.39
C ASP A 45 -8.58 5.50 -15.54
N SER A 46 -7.87 4.52 -16.12
CA SER A 46 -6.70 3.88 -15.51
C SER A 46 -5.56 4.82 -15.13
N HIS A 47 -5.44 5.99 -15.76
CA HIS A 47 -4.39 6.95 -15.44
C HIS A 47 -4.85 7.89 -14.33
N ASP A 48 -6.06 8.41 -14.45
CA ASP A 48 -6.64 9.35 -13.50
C ASP A 48 -6.83 8.73 -12.11
N ILE A 49 -7.26 7.47 -12.04
CA ILE A 49 -7.48 6.76 -10.76
C ILE A 49 -6.18 6.57 -9.94
N ARG A 50 -5.03 6.68 -10.60
CA ARG A 50 -3.70 6.49 -9.99
C ARG A 50 -3.08 7.79 -9.50
N ARG A 51 -3.67 8.95 -9.82
CA ARG A 51 -3.15 10.26 -9.38
C ARG A 51 -3.18 10.44 -7.86
N SER A 52 -3.95 9.63 -7.16
CA SER A 52 -4.00 9.61 -5.70
C SER A 52 -3.00 8.64 -5.05
N GLU A 53 -2.27 7.82 -5.83
CA GLU A 53 -1.25 6.93 -5.27
C GLU A 53 -0.07 7.73 -4.72
N ASP A 54 0.41 7.38 -3.53
CA ASP A 54 1.75 7.81 -3.08
C ASP A 54 2.72 6.72 -3.55
N HIS A 55 2.97 6.73 -4.85
CA HIS A 55 3.55 5.59 -5.55
C HIS A 55 4.96 5.27 -5.05
N PHE A 56 5.23 3.98 -4.77
CA PHE A 56 6.55 3.45 -4.40
C PHE A 56 7.13 3.92 -3.05
N VAL A 57 6.33 4.54 -2.17
CA VAL A 57 6.81 4.95 -0.85
C VAL A 57 7.26 3.74 0.01
N ASP A 58 6.60 2.61 -0.15
CA ASP A 58 6.99 1.31 0.41
C ASP A 58 8.41 0.89 -0.02
N GLU A 59 8.77 1.10 -1.29
CA GLU A 59 10.12 0.80 -1.79
C GLU A 59 11.16 1.78 -1.22
N LEU A 60 10.81 3.07 -1.07
CA LEU A 60 11.69 4.05 -0.42
C LEU A 60 12.05 3.67 1.02
N PHE A 61 11.11 3.04 1.74
CA PHE A 61 11.31 2.55 3.11
C PHE A 61 11.61 1.04 3.18
N GLY A 62 11.83 0.37 2.04
CA GLY A 62 12.02 -1.08 1.98
C GLY A 62 13.21 -1.60 2.78
N ALA A 63 14.20 -0.76 3.04
CA ALA A 63 15.36 -1.08 3.87
C ALA A 63 15.09 -1.01 5.40
N ALA A 64 13.93 -0.51 5.85
CA ALA A 64 13.63 -0.36 7.27
C ALA A 64 13.73 -1.69 8.06
N PRO A 65 13.18 -2.82 7.58
CA PRO A 65 13.32 -4.11 8.24
C PRO A 65 14.78 -4.57 8.32
N GLU A 66 15.62 -4.23 7.33
CA GLU A 66 17.04 -4.60 7.30
C GLU A 66 17.84 -3.90 8.42
N ILE A 67 17.38 -2.72 8.88
CA ILE A 67 18.02 -1.95 9.96
C ILE A 67 17.30 -2.08 11.31
N GLY A 68 16.31 -2.98 11.42
CA GLY A 68 15.69 -3.33 12.69
C GLY A 68 14.37 -2.64 13.02
N ALA A 69 13.67 -2.08 12.02
CA ALA A 69 12.34 -1.49 12.19
C ALA A 69 11.31 -2.15 11.23
N PRO A 70 10.15 -2.61 11.71
CA PRO A 70 9.11 -3.18 10.84
C PRO A 70 8.53 -2.15 9.87
N LEU A 71 8.06 -2.65 8.72
CA LEU A 71 7.33 -1.90 7.70
C LEU A 71 5.94 -2.53 7.48
N LEU A 72 4.89 -1.77 7.76
CA LEU A 72 3.51 -2.08 7.38
C LEU A 72 3.18 -1.37 6.05
N LYS A 73 2.53 -2.05 5.12
CA LYS A 73 1.94 -1.40 3.92
C LYS A 73 0.53 -1.90 3.65
N ALA A 74 -0.30 -1.02 3.09
CA ALA A 74 -1.59 -1.39 2.50
C ALA A 74 -1.39 -1.82 1.04
N ASN A 75 -2.03 -2.92 0.64
CA ASN A 75 -1.94 -3.42 -0.73
C ASN A 75 -3.00 -2.84 -1.67
N PHE A 76 -4.10 -2.32 -1.12
CA PHE A 76 -5.15 -1.63 -1.85
C PHE A 76 -4.88 -0.12 -1.94
N PRO A 77 -5.35 0.55 -3.00
CA PRO A 77 -5.12 1.98 -3.21
C PRO A 77 -5.97 2.83 -2.28
N ARG A 78 -5.46 4.00 -1.88
CA ARG A 78 -6.24 4.96 -1.08
C ARG A 78 -7.51 5.48 -1.79
N ALA A 79 -7.55 5.39 -3.12
CA ALA A 79 -8.75 5.68 -3.90
C ALA A 79 -9.91 4.73 -3.58
N TYR A 80 -9.62 3.49 -3.19
CA TYR A 80 -10.61 2.51 -2.75
C TYR A 80 -11.00 2.77 -1.29
N LEU A 81 -10.02 2.88 -0.41
CA LEU A 81 -10.21 3.24 0.99
C LEU A 81 -8.95 3.93 1.52
N ASP A 82 -9.08 5.17 1.98
CA ASP A 82 -7.99 5.91 2.60
C ASP A 82 -7.92 5.56 4.10
N VAL A 83 -6.99 4.67 4.47
CA VAL A 83 -6.77 4.25 5.86
C VAL A 83 -6.08 5.29 6.73
N ASN A 84 -5.74 6.45 6.17
CA ASN A 84 -5.18 7.60 6.89
C ASN A 84 -6.23 8.71 7.05
N ARG A 85 -7.52 8.35 7.06
CA ARG A 85 -8.67 9.22 7.31
C ARG A 85 -9.60 8.59 8.34
N GLU A 86 -10.27 9.44 9.12
CA GLU A 86 -11.32 9.01 10.05
C GLU A 86 -12.62 8.66 9.31
N PRO A 87 -13.47 7.77 9.88
CA PRO A 87 -14.75 7.36 9.27
C PRO A 87 -15.81 8.47 9.14
#